data_AF-A0A450UNF8-F1
#
_entry.id   AF-A0A450UNF8-F1
#
_cell.length_a   1.000
_cell.length_b   1.000
_cell.length_c   1.000
_cell.angle_alpha   90.00
_cell.angle_beta   90.00
_cell.angle_gamma   90.00
#
_symmetry.space_group_name_H-M   'P 1'
#
loop_
_entity.id
_entity.type
_entity.pdbx_description
1 polymer ?
#
loop_
_entity_poly.entity_id
_entity_poly.type
_entity_poly.pdbx_seq_one_letter_code
_entity_poly.pdbx_strand_id
1 'polypeptide(L)' 'MLRILTDRGTEYCGKAEQHDYQLYLALNDVEHTKTKVNSPQTNGICERFRKTILQEFYQIAFRKNLYTRATE' A
#
# COMPACT_ATOMS: atom_id res chain seq x y z
N MET A 1 -13.54 -8.76 -14.63
CA MET A 1 -13.93 -8.12 -13.36
C MET A 1 -12.68 -7.70 -12.63
N LEU A 2 -12.56 -6.41 -12.28
CA LEU A 2 -11.40 -5.87 -11.57
C LEU A 2 -11.63 -6.03 -10.06
N ARG A 3 -10.60 -6.46 -9.33
CA ARG A 3 -10.68 -6.68 -7.88
C ARG A 3 -9.40 -6.19 -7.21
N ILE A 4 -9.55 -5.54 -6.07
CA ILE A 4 -8.45 -5.11 -5.21
C ILE A 4 -8.56 -5.77 -3.83
N LEU A 5 -7.43 -6.23 -3.30
CA LEU A 5 -7.30 -6.76 -1.95
C LEU A 5 -6.54 -5.76 -1.10
N THR A 6 -7.15 -5.29 -0.01
CA THR A 6 -6.47 -4.46 1.00
C THR A 6 -6.61 -5.09 2.37
N ASP A 7 -5.87 -4.56 3.34
CA ASP A 7 -6.19 -4.80 4.74
C ASP A 7 -7.43 -4.02 5.18
N ARG A 8 -7.68 -4.03 6.49
CA ARG A 8 -8.80 -3.32 7.13
C ARG A 8 -8.40 -1.95 7.67
N GLY A 9 -7.33 -1.35 7.15
CA GLY A 9 -6.92 0.00 7.47
C GLY A 9 -8.05 1.01 7.23
N THR A 10 -8.12 2.03 8.08
CA THR A 10 -9.15 3.09 8.01
C THR A 10 -9.05 3.90 6.73
N GLU A 11 -7.91 3.89 6.05
CA GLU A 11 -7.68 4.53 4.75
C GLU A 11 -8.34 3.79 3.58
N TYR A 12 -8.65 2.49 3.75
CA TYR A 12 -9.33 1.68 2.73
C TYR A 12 -10.77 1.35 3.11
N CYS A 13 -11.08 1.41 4.41
CA CYS A 13 -12.34 0.94 4.96
C CYS A 13 -13.12 2.07 5.65
N GLY A 14 -14.25 2.46 5.04
CA GLY A 14 -15.22 3.38 5.63
C GLY A 14 -16.66 3.05 5.21
N LYS A 15 -17.58 4.00 5.39
CA LYS A 15 -18.92 3.95 4.79
C LYS A 15 -18.81 4.46 3.35
N ALA A 16 -19.36 3.73 2.38
CA ALA A 16 -19.22 4.04 0.95
C ALA A 16 -19.63 5.48 0.59
N GLU A 17 -20.65 6.02 1.25
CA GLU A 17 -21.18 7.37 1.04
C GLU A 17 -20.27 8.49 1.55
N GLN A 18 -19.34 8.17 2.46
CA GLN A 18 -18.52 9.14 3.20
C GLN A 18 -17.02 8.87 3.04
N HIS A 19 -16.63 7.93 2.19
CA HIS A 19 -15.27 7.45 2.09
C HIS A 19 -14.82 7.41 0.63
N ASP A 20 -14.05 8.42 0.23
CA ASP A 20 -13.64 8.68 -1.15
C ASP A 20 -13.07 7.44 -1.86
N TYR A 21 -12.26 6.65 -1.16
CA TYR A 21 -11.69 5.42 -1.73
C TYR A 21 -12.76 4.38 -2.08
N GLN A 22 -13.80 4.22 -1.25
CA GLN A 22 -14.87 3.25 -1.55
C GLN A 22 -15.79 3.77 -2.64
N LEU A 23 -16.06 5.08 -2.66
CA LEU A 23 -16.79 5.72 -3.74
C LEU A 23 -16.06 5.54 -5.07
N TYR A 24 -14.75 5.75 -5.10
CA TYR A 24 -13.91 5.52 -6.28
C TYR A 24 -14.04 4.09 -6.80
N LEU A 25 -13.95 3.09 -5.92
CA LEU A 25 -14.08 1.68 -6.30
C LEU A 25 -15.47 1.38 -6.88
N ALA A 26 -16.53 1.90 -6.27
CA ALA A 26 -17.90 1.71 -6.73
C ALA A 26 -18.14 2.35 -8.10
N LEU A 27 -17.63 3.57 -8.33
CA LEU A 27 -17.75 4.27 -9.61
C LEU A 27 -17.01 3.56 -10.76
N ASN A 28 -15.91 2.89 -10.45
CA ASN A 28 -15.09 2.19 -11.43
C ASN A 28 -15.43 0.69 -11.56
N ASP A 29 -16.51 0.22 -10.92
CA ASP A 29 -16.90 -1.19 -10.90
C ASP A 29 -15.74 -2.14 -10.49
N VAL A 30 -14.98 -1.72 -9.47
CA VAL A 30 -13.88 -2.50 -8.89
C VAL A 30 -14.34 -3.12 -7.57
N GLU A 31 -14.27 -4.43 -7.49
CA GLU A 31 -14.59 -5.13 -6.24
C GLU A 31 -13.51 -4.93 -5.19
N HIS A 32 -13.94 -4.64 -3.96
CA HIS A 32 -13.06 -4.50 -2.81
C HIS A 32 -13.11 -5.74 -1.90
N THR A 33 -12.01 -6.49 -1.85
CA THR A 33 -11.82 -7.59 -0.92
C THR A 33 -10.92 -7.15 0.24
N LYS A 34 -11.21 -7.64 1.44
CA LYS A 34 -10.47 -7.29 2.67
C LYS A 34 -9.83 -8.53 3.27
N THR A 35 -8.61 -8.40 3.79
CA THR A 35 -7.96 -9.50 4.53
C THR A 35 -8.75 -9.87 5.78
N LYS A 36 -8.63 -11.13 6.21
CA LYS A 36 -9.23 -11.61 7.46
C LYS A 36 -8.59 -10.89 8.65
N VAL A 37 -9.42 -10.48 9.61
CA VAL A 37 -8.94 -9.89 10.88
C VAL A 37 -7.94 -10.85 11.55
N ASN A 38 -6.85 -10.30 12.07
CA ASN A 38 -5.77 -11.05 12.74
C ASN A 38 -5.11 -12.13 11.86
N SER A 39 -5.06 -11.92 10.54
CA SER A 39 -4.37 -12.83 9.61
C SER A 39 -3.24 -12.11 8.86
N PRO A 40 -2.11 -11.78 9.53
CA PRO A 40 -1.02 -11.02 8.93
C PRO A 40 -0.40 -11.70 7.70
N GLN A 41 -0.45 -13.03 7.64
CA GLN A 41 0.07 -13.81 6.51
C GLN A 41 -0.60 -13.46 5.19
N THR A 42 -1.90 -13.09 5.23
CA THR A 42 -2.65 -12.71 4.02
C THR A 42 -2.18 -11.39 3.40
N ASN A 43 -1.50 -10.53 4.16
CA ASN A 43 -0.86 -9.31 3.66
C ASN A 43 0.66 -9.48 3.43
N GLY A 44 1.19 -10.69 3.65
CA GLY A 44 2.63 -10.92 3.68
C GLY A 44 3.35 -10.63 2.36
N ILE A 45 2.66 -10.73 1.22
CA ILE A 45 3.24 -10.36 -0.08
C ILE A 45 3.48 -8.86 -0.17
N CYS A 46 2.49 -8.03 0.16
CA CYS A 46 2.62 -6.57 0.15
C CYS A 46 3.68 -6.11 1.16
N GLU A 47 3.73 -6.73 2.35
CA GLU A 47 4.75 -6.43 3.35
C GLU A 47 6.17 -6.78 2.86
N ARG A 48 6.36 -7.94 2.24
CA ARG A 48 7.66 -8.32 1.64
C ARG A 48 8.04 -7.39 0.52
N PHE A 49 7.10 -7.07 -0.38
CA PHE A 49 7.34 -6.14 -1.48
C PHE A 49 7.74 -4.75 -0.97
N ARG A 50 7.06 -4.23 0.05
CA ARG A 50 7.43 -2.96 0.71
C ARG A 50 8.84 -3.01 1.27
N LYS A 51 9.24 -4.11 1.91
CA LYS A 51 10.62 -4.30 2.40
C LYS A 51 11.64 -4.30 1.25
N THR A 52 11.33 -4.98 0.14
CA THR A 52 12.18 -4.99 -1.04
C THR A 52 12.37 -3.58 -1.61
N ILE A 53 11.29 -2.80 -1.80
CA ILE A 53 11.42 -1.39 -2.26
C ILE A 53 12.28 -0.57 -1.29
N LEU A 54 12.08 -0.73 0.02
CA LEU A 54 12.86 -0.02 1.02
C LEU A 54 14.36 -0.31 0.89
N GLN A 55 14.72 -1.59 0.78
CA GLN A 55 16.12 -2.05 0.73
C GLN A 55 16.79 -1.71 -0.61
N GLU A 56 16.13 -2.04 -1.71
CA GLU A 56 16.72 -1.95 -3.05
C GLU A 56 16.63 -0.54 -3.64
N PHE A 57 15.60 0.23 -3.31
CA PHE A 57 15.43 1.57 -3.87
C PHE A 57 15.73 2.67 -2.86
N TYR A 58 14.94 2.79 -1.79
CA TYR A 58 15.01 3.96 -0.91
C TYR A 58 16.35 4.05 -0.16
N GLN A 59 16.87 2.96 0.39
CA GLN A 59 18.15 2.97 1.09
C GLN A 59 19.34 3.28 0.17
N ILE A 60 19.31 2.81 -1.08
CA ILE A 60 20.35 3.12 -2.06
C ILE A 60 20.26 4.59 -2.47
N ALA A 61 19.07 5.06 -2.82
CA ALA A 61 18.84 6.45 -3.22
C ALA A 61 19.23 7.43 -2.11
N PHE A 62 18.89 7.13 -0.86
CA PHE A 62 19.23 7.97 0.29
C PHE A 62 20.75 8.01 0.54
N ARG A 63 21.43 6.85 0.49
CA ARG A 63 22.91 6.80 0.60
C ARG A 63 23.57 7.63 -0.50
N LYS A 64 23.16 7.47 -1.76
CA LYS A 64 23.71 8.26 -2.88
C LYS A 64 23.52 9.76 -2.67
N ASN A 65 22.31 10.20 -2.29
CA ASN A 65 22.05 11.61 -2.01
C ASN A 65 22.87 12.17 -0.85
N LEU A 66 23.09 11.40 0.22
CA LEU A 66 23.93 11.82 1.33
C LEU A 66 25.40 11.98 0.92
N TYR A 67 25.96 11.05 0.15
CA TYR A 67 27.34 11.16 -0.32
C TYR A 67 27.53 12.32 -1.30
N THR A 68 26.56 12.57 -2.19
CA THR A 68 26.60 13.74 -3.08
C THR A 68 26.59 15.05 -2.28
N ARG A 69 25.68 15.19 -1.30
CA ARG A 69 25.61 16.40 -0.46
C ARG A 69 26.80 16.61 0.48
N ALA A 70 27.49 15.55 0.88
CA ALA A 70 28.65 15.65 1.76
C ALA A 70 29.95 15.98 1.02
N THR A 71 29.93 15.97 -0.33
CA THR A 71 31.09 16.27 -1.18
C THR A 71 30.97 17.61 -1.92
N GLU A 72 29.86 18.31 -1.74
CA GLU A 72 29.62 19.72 -2.11
C GLU A 72 29.84 20.63 -0.89
#